data_AF-A0A7C0YVX3-F1
#
_entry.id   AF-A0A7C0YVX3-F1
#
_cell.length_a   1.000
_cell.length_b   1.000
_cell.length_c   1.000
_cell.angle_alpha   90.00
_cell.angle_beta   90.00
_cell.angle_gamma   90.00
#
_symmetry.space_group_name_H-M   'P 1'
#
loop_
_entity.id
_entity.type
_entity.pdbx_description
1 polymer ?
#
loop_
_entity_poly.entity_id
_entity_poly.type
_entity_poly.pdbx_seq_one_letter_code
_entity_poly.pdbx_strand_id
1 'polypeptide(L)'
;MGKVRWRWMLALLLLGLALGLLLSSCGGGGDDDSGDDDDAADDDTGDDDTGDDDWGDWWPPEEGLTVVYDVQEWTGAHYDAEVKVLGDDEFNGETYTKIEMGDFEAQDIMGFHGWFDFSTPGEIGFAGAEIYWWNAKDDTEPDGIFNLDEPVYIFVNRTLNEPKTDSADGTWTIWGNPTSFHVELTSETVDLDATVTVPYGTVEHCVRVDVDIHEEFGDYPDFDGNASFYFHKELGFVKIEGANLMGFSLQLKEFREE
;
A
#
# COMPACT_ATOMS: atom_id res chain seq x y z
N MET A 1 34.26 1.32 -5.16
CA MET A 1 33.08 0.95 -5.99
C MET A 1 31.85 0.52 -5.18
N GLY A 2 31.85 0.51 -3.83
CA GLY A 2 30.71 0.00 -3.04
C GLY A 2 29.54 0.97 -2.78
N LYS A 3 29.75 2.29 -2.83
CA LYS A 3 28.73 3.28 -2.38
C LYS A 3 27.58 3.58 -3.35
N VAL A 4 27.62 3.07 -4.59
CA VAL A 4 26.58 3.36 -5.59
C VAL A 4 25.37 2.43 -5.44
N ARG A 5 25.58 1.14 -5.13
CA ARG A 5 24.48 0.15 -5.04
C ARG A 5 23.47 0.45 -3.93
N TRP A 6 23.93 0.91 -2.76
CA TRP A 6 23.03 1.30 -1.66
C TRP A 6 22.05 2.40 -2.07
N ARG A 7 22.47 3.38 -2.89
CA ARG A 7 21.61 4.49 -3.30
C ARG A 7 20.50 4.06 -4.25
N TRP A 8 20.76 3.11 -5.14
CA TRP A 8 19.72 2.50 -5.96
C TRP A 8 18.78 1.62 -5.11
N MET A 9 19.32 0.87 -4.13
CA MET A 9 18.49 0.08 -3.22
C MET A 9 17.58 0.95 -2.35
N LEU A 10 18.03 2.12 -1.87
CA LEU A 10 17.18 3.00 -1.05
C LEU A 10 16.18 3.81 -1.89
N ALA A 11 16.52 4.14 -3.14
CA ALA A 11 15.53 4.65 -4.10
C ALA A 11 14.44 3.61 -4.35
N LEU A 12 14.82 2.35 -4.61
CA LEU A 12 13.90 1.21 -4.71
C LEU A 12 13.16 0.92 -3.39
N LEU A 13 13.69 1.29 -2.22
CA LEU A 13 13.01 1.12 -0.93
C LEU A 13 11.97 2.22 -0.64
N LEU A 14 12.03 3.35 -1.35
CA LEU A 14 11.08 4.47 -1.22
C LEU A 14 10.11 4.56 -2.41
N LEU A 15 10.48 4.04 -3.60
CA LEU A 15 9.50 3.34 -4.46
C LEU A 15 8.77 2.33 -3.61
N GLY A 16 9.54 1.55 -2.85
CA GLY A 16 9.03 0.66 -1.84
C GLY A 16 8.14 1.30 -0.79
N LEU A 17 8.00 2.61 -0.63
CA LEU A 17 7.05 3.17 0.34
C LEU A 17 5.80 3.75 -0.32
N ALA A 18 5.92 4.35 -1.51
CA ALA A 18 4.75 4.71 -2.34
C ALA A 18 4.07 3.49 -2.99
N LEU A 19 4.87 2.47 -3.33
CA LEU A 19 4.55 1.32 -4.17
C LEU A 19 5.05 0.00 -3.57
N GLY A 20 5.72 -0.01 -2.42
CA GLY A 20 5.96 -1.22 -1.58
C GLY A 20 5.14 -1.21 -0.28
N LEU A 21 4.14 -0.33 -0.21
CA LEU A 21 2.78 -0.82 0.08
C LEU A 21 2.39 -2.00 -0.84
N LEU A 22 3.09 -2.22 -1.96
CA LEU A 22 2.79 -3.13 -3.07
C LEU A 22 4.09 -3.81 -3.68
N LEU A 23 4.88 -4.51 -2.85
CA LEU A 23 5.72 -5.71 -3.18
C LEU A 23 7.23 -5.68 -3.59
N SER A 24 7.86 -6.87 -3.46
CA SER A 24 9.20 -7.36 -3.90
C SER A 24 10.20 -7.77 -2.79
N SER A 25 10.82 -8.95 -2.70
CA SER A 25 10.65 -10.33 -3.25
C SER A 25 11.69 -11.24 -2.50
N CYS A 26 12.03 -12.52 -2.77
CA CYS A 26 11.69 -13.54 -3.78
C CYS A 26 12.11 -14.96 -3.28
N GLY A 27 11.39 -16.03 -3.66
CA GLY A 27 11.95 -17.39 -3.89
C GLY A 27 11.99 -18.43 -2.73
N GLY A 28 11.21 -19.52 -2.85
CA GLY A 28 11.17 -20.62 -1.84
C GLY A 28 10.74 -22.02 -2.32
N GLY A 29 9.54 -22.16 -2.91
CA GLY A 29 9.05 -23.38 -3.60
C GLY A 29 8.45 -24.52 -2.74
N GLY A 30 7.63 -25.38 -3.38
CA GLY A 30 7.09 -26.64 -2.82
C GLY A 30 5.68 -26.99 -3.32
N ASP A 31 5.54 -28.10 -4.05
CA ASP A 31 4.25 -28.67 -4.51
C ASP A 31 3.63 -29.63 -3.48
N ASP A 32 2.28 -29.82 -3.47
CA ASP A 32 1.57 -31.11 -3.65
C ASP A 32 0.13 -31.21 -3.03
N ASP A 33 -0.75 -31.85 -3.80
CA ASP A 33 -1.94 -32.68 -3.49
C ASP A 33 -3.18 -32.21 -2.65
N SER A 34 -4.25 -31.92 -3.39
CA SER A 34 -5.60 -32.58 -3.43
C SER A 34 -6.38 -33.06 -2.17
N GLY A 35 -7.71 -32.81 -2.19
CA GLY A 35 -8.72 -33.42 -1.32
C GLY A 35 -10.16 -33.00 -1.67
N ASP A 36 -11.09 -33.96 -1.79
CA ASP A 36 -12.46 -33.77 -2.33
C ASP A 36 -13.51 -33.27 -1.30
N ASP A 37 -14.60 -32.70 -1.85
CA ASP A 37 -16.05 -32.76 -1.48
C ASP A 37 -16.51 -33.08 -0.03
N ASP A 38 -17.50 -32.32 0.46
CA ASP A 38 -18.88 -32.86 0.66
C ASP A 38 -19.94 -31.76 0.91
N ASP A 39 -21.20 -32.03 0.55
CA ASP A 39 -22.36 -31.11 0.68
C ASP A 39 -22.87 -30.95 2.12
N ALA A 40 -23.23 -29.72 2.52
CA ALA A 40 -24.19 -29.48 3.60
C ALA A 40 -24.94 -28.15 3.44
N ALA A 41 -26.22 -28.22 3.06
CA ALA A 41 -27.15 -27.09 3.16
C ALA A 41 -28.14 -27.33 4.31
N ASP A 42 -28.37 -26.31 5.14
CA ASP A 42 -29.68 -26.10 5.75
C ASP A 42 -29.93 -24.59 5.93
N ASP A 43 -31.21 -24.23 6.04
CA ASP A 43 -31.75 -22.87 6.05
C ASP A 43 -32.16 -22.49 7.49
N ASP A 44 -31.59 -21.43 8.05
CA ASP A 44 -32.03 -20.89 9.34
C ASP A 44 -32.13 -19.36 9.28
N THR A 45 -33.27 -18.84 9.72
CA THR A 45 -33.79 -17.57 9.19
C THR A 45 -33.55 -16.36 10.08
N GLY A 46 -32.78 -15.40 9.54
CA GLY A 46 -32.95 -13.97 9.80
C GLY A 46 -32.22 -13.39 11.01
N ASP A 47 -31.44 -12.36 10.74
CA ASP A 47 -31.80 -11.03 11.25
C ASP A 47 -31.88 -10.04 10.07
N ASP A 48 -32.75 -9.04 10.15
CA ASP A 48 -32.98 -8.04 9.08
C ASP A 48 -31.96 -6.88 9.16
N ASP A 49 -30.69 -7.18 9.49
CA ASP A 49 -29.59 -6.23 9.34
C ASP A 49 -29.28 -6.08 7.85
N THR A 50 -30.02 -5.18 7.20
CA THR A 50 -29.57 -4.55 5.96
C THR A 50 -28.30 -3.78 6.27
N GLY A 51 -27.16 -4.45 6.14
CA GLY A 51 -25.84 -3.90 6.39
C GLY A 51 -25.50 -2.84 5.35
N ASP A 52 -26.06 -1.64 5.55
CA ASP A 52 -25.63 -0.39 4.91
C ASP A 52 -24.10 -0.38 4.93
N ASP A 53 -23.48 -0.50 3.75
CA ASP A 53 -22.51 0.40 3.08
C ASP A 53 -21.43 1.15 3.90
N ASP A 54 -21.42 1.03 5.23
CA ASP A 54 -20.54 1.69 6.17
C ASP A 54 -19.16 1.03 6.11
N TRP A 55 -18.17 1.81 5.70
CA TRP A 55 -16.75 1.46 5.74
C TRP A 55 -16.08 1.92 7.04
N GLY A 56 -16.87 2.45 7.97
CA GLY A 56 -16.50 3.01 9.26
C GLY A 56 -16.01 4.46 9.15
N ASP A 57 -15.89 5.10 10.31
CA ASP A 57 -15.47 6.50 10.46
C ASP A 57 -14.05 6.78 9.88
N TRP A 58 -13.30 5.76 9.44
CA TRP A 58 -12.01 5.94 8.77
C TRP A 58 -12.12 6.31 7.27
N TRP A 59 -13.27 6.12 6.61
CA TRP A 59 -13.36 6.32 5.15
C TRP A 59 -14.19 7.55 4.74
N PRO A 60 -13.62 8.51 3.98
CA PRO A 60 -12.19 8.72 3.70
C PRO A 60 -11.46 9.24 4.94
N PRO A 61 -10.14 9.06 5.05
CA PRO A 61 -9.40 9.42 6.26
C PRO A 61 -9.30 10.95 6.44
N GLU A 62 -9.59 11.45 7.64
CA GLU A 62 -9.67 12.89 7.93
C GLU A 62 -8.31 13.61 7.92
N GLU A 63 -8.29 14.89 7.51
CA GLU A 63 -7.12 15.78 7.59
C GLU A 63 -6.57 15.85 9.02
N GLY A 64 -5.26 15.63 9.19
CA GLY A 64 -4.57 15.64 10.48
C GLY A 64 -4.44 14.26 11.13
N LEU A 65 -5.19 13.24 10.68
CA LEU A 65 -5.04 11.86 11.15
C LEU A 65 -3.58 11.42 11.05
N THR A 66 -3.03 10.94 12.17
CA THR A 66 -1.62 10.55 12.28
C THR A 66 -1.52 9.13 12.83
N VAL A 67 -0.90 8.23 12.05
CA VAL A 67 -0.77 6.80 12.36
C VAL A 67 0.71 6.41 12.34
N VAL A 68 1.16 5.62 13.31
CA VAL A 68 2.54 5.13 13.38
C VAL A 68 2.57 3.63 13.07
N TYR A 69 3.42 3.25 12.15
CA TYR A 69 3.70 1.86 11.78
C TYR A 69 5.09 1.45 12.25
N ASP A 70 5.20 0.21 12.73
CA ASP A 70 6.48 -0.49 12.79
C ASP A 70 6.83 -0.97 11.38
N VAL A 71 7.94 -0.48 10.83
CA VAL A 71 8.47 -0.88 9.53
C VAL A 71 9.62 -1.86 9.74
N GLN A 72 9.42 -3.12 9.37
CA GLN A 72 10.47 -4.14 9.41
C GLN A 72 11.13 -4.26 8.04
N GLU A 73 12.37 -3.83 7.87
CA GLU A 73 13.18 -4.06 6.66
C GLU A 73 13.54 -5.55 6.44
N TRP A 74 13.88 -5.90 5.19
CA TRP A 74 14.51 -7.16 4.75
C TRP A 74 15.83 -7.47 5.48
N THR A 75 16.46 -6.45 6.06
CA THR A 75 17.65 -6.58 6.91
C THR A 75 17.33 -7.16 8.30
N GLY A 76 16.04 -7.22 8.67
CA GLY A 76 15.55 -7.46 10.03
C GLY A 76 15.66 -6.23 10.95
N ALA A 77 15.98 -5.05 10.41
CA ALA A 77 15.90 -3.80 11.15
C ALA A 77 14.43 -3.35 11.29
N HIS A 78 14.11 -2.73 12.42
CA HIS A 78 12.81 -2.11 12.68
C HIS A 78 13.00 -0.61 12.89
N TYR A 79 12.10 0.20 12.36
CA TYR A 79 11.97 1.62 12.67
C TYR A 79 10.50 2.04 12.71
N ASP A 80 10.23 3.12 13.44
CA ASP A 80 8.90 3.72 13.50
C ASP A 80 8.78 4.69 12.33
N ALA A 81 7.72 4.56 11.53
CA ALA A 81 7.37 5.54 10.51
C ALA A 81 6.01 6.15 10.83
N GLU A 82 5.98 7.48 10.87
CA GLU A 82 4.77 8.27 11.04
C GLU A 82 4.17 8.54 9.65
N VAL A 83 2.86 8.31 9.53
CA VAL A 83 2.05 8.52 8.35
C VAL A 83 0.98 9.54 8.72
N LYS A 84 0.92 10.66 8.01
CA LYS A 84 0.00 11.78 8.29
C LYS A 84 -0.84 12.11 7.07
N VAL A 85 -2.15 12.25 7.29
CA VAL A 85 -3.09 12.73 6.28
C VAL A 85 -3.00 14.26 6.22
N LEU A 86 -2.62 14.80 5.07
CA LEU A 86 -2.47 16.24 4.84
C LEU A 86 -3.75 16.91 4.28
N GLY A 87 -4.82 16.14 4.06
CA GLY A 87 -6.06 16.60 3.44
C GLY A 87 -6.02 16.54 1.91
N ASP A 88 -6.95 17.23 1.26
CA ASP A 88 -7.08 17.22 -0.21
C ASP A 88 -6.09 18.18 -0.89
N ASP A 89 -5.43 17.69 -1.95
CA ASP A 89 -4.45 18.45 -2.76
C ASP A 89 -4.66 18.21 -4.27
N GLU A 90 -4.19 19.12 -5.13
CA GLU A 90 -4.29 18.98 -6.59
C GLU A 90 -3.07 18.22 -7.15
N PHE A 91 -3.30 17.06 -7.78
CA PHE A 91 -2.26 16.31 -8.50
C PHE A 91 -2.71 16.05 -9.94
N ASN A 92 -1.84 16.29 -10.92
CA ASN A 92 -2.13 16.25 -12.36
C ASN A 92 -3.30 17.14 -12.88
N GLY A 93 -4.02 17.84 -12.00
CA GLY A 93 -5.21 18.64 -12.32
C GLY A 93 -6.53 18.07 -11.80
N GLU A 94 -6.49 16.94 -11.07
CA GLU A 94 -7.61 16.39 -10.30
C GLU A 94 -7.29 16.48 -8.79
N THR A 95 -8.28 16.30 -7.92
CA THR A 95 -8.13 16.37 -6.46
C THR A 95 -8.02 14.98 -5.85
N TYR A 96 -7.03 14.78 -4.97
CA TYR A 96 -6.80 13.53 -4.24
C TYR A 96 -6.45 13.81 -2.78
N THR A 97 -6.69 12.84 -1.90
CA THR A 97 -6.23 12.93 -0.50
C THR A 97 -4.72 12.69 -0.47
N LYS A 98 -3.98 13.65 0.08
CA LYS A 98 -2.53 13.61 0.22
C LYS A 98 -2.12 12.97 1.54
N ILE A 99 -1.20 12.03 1.47
CA ILE A 99 -0.61 11.35 2.63
C ILE A 99 0.90 11.60 2.63
N GLU A 100 1.42 12.02 3.78
CA GLU A 100 2.85 12.17 4.05
C GLU A 100 3.36 10.98 4.88
N MET A 101 4.55 10.49 4.56
CA MET A 101 5.25 9.48 5.37
C MET A 101 6.75 9.74 5.39
N GLY A 102 7.32 10.00 6.57
CA GLY A 102 8.75 10.26 6.74
C GLY A 102 9.05 11.34 7.79
N ASP A 103 10.22 11.97 7.66
CA ASP A 103 10.62 13.14 8.46
C ASP A 103 10.91 14.33 7.54
N PHE A 104 9.97 15.26 7.52
CA PHE A 104 10.01 16.51 6.75
C PHE A 104 10.38 17.74 7.60
N GLU A 105 10.59 17.59 8.92
CA GLU A 105 11.19 18.61 9.78
C GLU A 105 12.73 18.46 9.90
N ALA A 106 13.27 17.30 9.52
CA ALA A 106 14.70 17.02 9.49
C ALA A 106 15.50 17.93 8.55
N GLN A 107 16.78 18.14 8.89
CA GLN A 107 17.73 18.83 8.00
C GLN A 107 18.06 18.01 6.73
N ASP A 108 18.02 16.67 6.83
CA ASP A 108 18.25 15.75 5.71
C ASP A 108 16.94 15.00 5.43
N ILE A 109 15.95 15.70 4.83
CA ILE A 109 14.58 15.20 4.59
C ILE A 109 14.59 13.82 3.92
N MET A 110 13.72 12.93 4.39
CA MET A 110 13.54 11.60 3.82
C MET A 110 12.13 11.08 4.07
N GLY A 111 11.44 10.71 2.98
CA GLY A 111 10.04 10.30 3.02
C GLY A 111 9.40 10.35 1.62
N PHE A 112 8.07 10.27 1.59
CA PHE A 112 7.28 10.56 0.40
C PHE A 112 5.99 11.32 0.72
N HIS A 113 5.47 12.04 -0.27
CA HIS A 113 4.07 12.46 -0.35
C HIS A 113 3.40 11.59 -1.41
N GLY A 114 2.27 10.96 -1.09
CA GLY A 114 1.47 10.18 -2.02
C GLY A 114 0.06 10.76 -2.17
N TRP A 115 -0.50 10.68 -3.37
CA TRP A 115 -1.86 11.13 -3.67
C TRP A 115 -2.75 9.91 -3.94
N PHE A 116 -3.80 9.78 -3.14
CA PHE A 116 -4.69 8.64 -3.11
C PHE A 116 -6.14 9.05 -3.38
N ASP A 117 -6.85 8.23 -4.15
CA ASP A 117 -8.29 8.36 -4.35
C ASP A 117 -9.03 7.48 -3.32
N PHE A 118 -9.82 8.12 -2.47
CA PHE A 118 -10.75 7.47 -1.53
C PHE A 118 -12.20 7.86 -1.82
N SER A 119 -12.53 8.32 -3.04
CA SER A 119 -13.87 8.82 -3.38
C SER A 119 -14.94 7.73 -3.48
N THR A 120 -14.54 6.49 -3.76
CA THR A 120 -15.43 5.30 -3.77
C THR A 120 -15.11 4.39 -2.58
N PRO A 121 -16.01 4.24 -1.59
CA PRO A 121 -15.77 3.39 -0.43
C PRO A 121 -15.50 1.92 -0.78
N GLY A 122 -14.29 1.47 -0.42
CA GLY A 122 -13.77 0.13 -0.73
C GLY A 122 -12.83 0.07 -1.95
N GLU A 123 -12.55 1.19 -2.62
CA GLU A 123 -11.63 1.25 -3.77
C GLU A 123 -10.52 2.28 -3.45
N ILE A 124 -9.30 1.80 -3.19
CA ILE A 124 -8.14 2.64 -2.85
C ILE A 124 -7.34 2.89 -4.12
N GLY A 125 -7.51 4.07 -4.72
CA GLY A 125 -6.74 4.49 -5.89
C GLY A 125 -5.39 5.10 -5.49
N PHE A 126 -4.34 4.83 -6.26
CA PHE A 126 -3.05 5.52 -6.16
C PHE A 126 -2.79 6.29 -7.46
N ALA A 127 -2.57 7.61 -7.38
CA ALA A 127 -2.37 8.48 -8.54
C ALA A 127 -0.89 8.84 -8.80
N GLY A 128 -0.06 8.80 -7.76
CA GLY A 128 1.35 9.18 -7.84
C GLY A 128 1.97 9.58 -6.50
N ALA A 129 3.26 9.89 -6.52
CA ALA A 129 4.03 10.25 -5.32
C ALA A 129 5.26 11.12 -5.62
N GLU A 130 5.63 11.98 -4.69
CA GLU A 130 6.89 12.73 -4.64
C GLU A 130 7.79 12.11 -3.56
N ILE A 131 9.03 11.78 -3.92
CA ILE A 131 9.96 10.99 -3.09
C ILE A 131 11.23 11.79 -2.79
N TYR A 132 11.64 11.81 -1.53
CA TYR A 132 12.74 12.62 -1.00
C TYR A 132 13.83 11.74 -0.38
N TRP A 133 15.11 11.98 -0.72
CA TRP A 133 16.24 11.22 -0.21
C TRP A 133 17.29 12.10 0.50
N TRP A 134 17.79 11.60 1.64
CA TRP A 134 18.89 12.13 2.48
C TRP A 134 20.25 12.42 1.78
N ASN A 135 20.34 12.40 0.44
CA ASN A 135 21.51 12.76 -0.36
C ASN A 135 21.12 13.53 -1.66
N ALA A 136 19.96 14.20 -1.66
CA ALA A 136 19.50 15.10 -2.72
C ALA A 136 20.49 16.22 -3.05
N LYS A 137 20.18 17.01 -4.09
CA LYS A 137 20.92 18.27 -4.40
C LYS A 137 20.33 19.49 -3.71
N ASP A 138 19.06 19.42 -3.36
CA ASP A 138 18.22 20.48 -2.85
C ASP A 138 17.23 19.82 -1.88
N ASP A 139 16.91 20.48 -0.78
CA ASP A 139 15.93 20.04 0.23
C ASP A 139 14.49 20.49 -0.12
N THR A 140 14.30 21.22 -1.21
CA THR A 140 13.01 21.78 -1.63
C THR A 140 12.44 21.24 -2.95
N GLU A 141 13.13 20.29 -3.60
CA GLU A 141 12.65 19.57 -4.80
C GLU A 141 12.70 18.05 -4.53
N PRO A 142 11.69 17.24 -4.92
CA PRO A 142 11.75 15.79 -4.79
C PRO A 142 12.81 15.18 -5.72
N ASP A 143 13.52 14.14 -5.23
CA ASP A 143 14.48 13.38 -6.04
C ASP A 143 13.78 12.51 -7.09
N GLY A 144 12.61 11.99 -6.76
CA GLY A 144 11.81 11.07 -7.55
C GLY A 144 10.35 11.50 -7.63
N ILE A 145 9.73 11.40 -8.80
CA ILE A 145 8.28 11.63 -8.99
C ILE A 145 7.67 10.42 -9.69
N PHE A 146 6.62 9.87 -9.10
CA PHE A 146 5.67 8.93 -9.70
C PHE A 146 4.44 9.69 -10.16
N ASN A 147 4.04 9.42 -11.39
CA ASN A 147 2.92 10.07 -12.04
C ASN A 147 2.24 9.01 -12.93
N LEU A 148 1.02 8.62 -12.59
CA LEU A 148 0.19 7.76 -13.43
C LEU A 148 -0.75 8.62 -14.27
N ASP A 149 -1.02 8.19 -15.51
CA ASP A 149 -1.92 8.89 -16.43
C ASP A 149 -3.39 8.82 -15.94
N GLU A 150 -3.75 7.77 -15.20
CA GLU A 150 -4.97 7.62 -14.39
C GLU A 150 -4.66 6.78 -13.12
N PRO A 151 -5.40 6.93 -12.00
CA PRO A 151 -5.09 6.20 -10.77
C PRO A 151 -5.30 4.69 -10.92
N VAL A 152 -4.45 3.87 -10.28
CA VAL A 152 -4.61 2.41 -10.24
C VAL A 152 -5.17 1.97 -8.88
N TYR A 153 -6.12 1.03 -8.86
CA TYR A 153 -6.94 0.74 -7.69
C TYR A 153 -6.69 -0.63 -7.04
N ILE A 154 -6.60 -0.66 -5.70
CA ILE A 154 -6.85 -1.86 -4.89
C ILE A 154 -8.34 -1.92 -4.56
N PHE A 155 -9.00 -3.03 -4.87
CA PHE A 155 -10.41 -3.24 -4.54
C PHE A 155 -10.59 -4.11 -3.31
N VAL A 156 -11.09 -3.50 -2.24
CA VAL A 156 -11.60 -4.19 -1.05
C VAL A 156 -13.05 -4.60 -1.36
N ASN A 157 -13.23 -5.80 -1.90
CA ASN A 157 -14.53 -6.30 -2.35
C ASN A 157 -15.32 -6.89 -1.17
N ARG A 158 -16.65 -6.70 -1.13
CA ARG A 158 -17.52 -7.43 -0.18
C ARG A 158 -17.90 -8.83 -0.70
N THR A 159 -17.58 -9.17 -1.95
CA THR A 159 -17.59 -10.56 -2.46
C THR A 159 -16.25 -11.24 -2.16
N LEU A 160 -16.29 -12.41 -1.52
CA LEU A 160 -15.12 -13.28 -1.33
C LEU A 160 -14.72 -13.99 -2.63
N ASN A 161 -13.41 -14.08 -2.88
CA ASN A 161 -12.79 -14.78 -4.01
C ASN A 161 -13.28 -14.34 -5.40
N GLU A 162 -13.55 -13.03 -5.54
CA GLU A 162 -13.84 -12.37 -6.81
C GLU A 162 -12.69 -11.38 -7.13
N PRO A 163 -11.61 -11.84 -7.81
CA PRO A 163 -10.48 -10.99 -8.16
C PRO A 163 -10.91 -9.91 -9.17
N LYS A 164 -10.50 -8.66 -8.89
CA LYS A 164 -10.60 -7.52 -9.80
C LYS A 164 -9.19 -7.12 -10.23
N THR A 165 -9.00 -6.92 -11.54
CA THR A 165 -7.76 -6.39 -12.12
C THR A 165 -7.99 -4.98 -12.63
N ASP A 166 -7.03 -4.09 -12.36
CA ASP A 166 -6.98 -2.72 -12.85
C ASP A 166 -5.52 -2.34 -13.18
N SER A 167 -5.31 -1.42 -14.11
CA SER A 167 -3.97 -1.12 -14.62
C SER A 167 -3.84 0.27 -15.23
N ALA A 168 -2.68 0.91 -15.05
CA ALA A 168 -2.40 2.25 -15.51
C ALA A 168 -0.99 2.38 -16.12
N ASP A 169 -0.87 3.21 -17.16
CA ASP A 169 0.42 3.69 -17.67
C ASP A 169 0.90 4.89 -16.84
N GLY A 170 2.21 5.10 -16.77
CA GLY A 170 2.78 6.23 -16.05
C GLY A 170 4.23 6.58 -16.40
N THR A 171 4.75 7.61 -15.72
CA THR A 171 6.13 8.07 -15.81
C THR A 171 6.77 8.18 -14.44
N TRP A 172 7.85 7.42 -14.22
CA TRP A 172 8.76 7.58 -13.09
C TRP A 172 9.93 8.49 -13.47
N THR A 173 10.05 9.64 -12.84
CA THR A 173 11.16 10.58 -13.07
C THR A 173 12.15 10.55 -11.92
N ILE A 174 13.40 10.11 -12.17
CA ILE A 174 14.50 10.16 -11.18
C ILE A 174 15.50 11.25 -11.56
N TRP A 175 15.76 12.21 -10.68
CA TRP A 175 16.76 13.28 -10.88
C TRP A 175 16.63 14.00 -12.25
N GLY A 176 15.38 14.17 -12.73
CA GLY A 176 15.06 14.75 -14.04
C GLY A 176 15.15 13.81 -15.25
N ASN A 177 15.22 12.49 -15.05
CA ASN A 177 15.25 11.47 -16.10
C ASN A 177 13.94 10.65 -16.06
N PRO A 178 12.96 10.92 -16.95
CA PRO A 178 11.72 10.16 -17.02
C PRO A 178 11.93 8.77 -17.62
N THR A 179 11.28 7.77 -17.04
CA THR A 179 11.15 6.39 -17.50
C THR A 179 9.65 6.07 -17.55
N SER A 180 9.13 5.60 -18.69
CA SER A 180 7.75 5.12 -18.76
C SER A 180 7.64 3.75 -18.08
N PHE A 181 6.54 3.54 -17.36
CA PHE A 181 6.20 2.25 -16.77
C PHE A 181 4.71 1.95 -16.94
N HIS A 182 4.36 0.67 -16.83
CA HIS A 182 2.98 0.19 -16.72
C HIS A 182 2.86 -0.56 -15.38
N VAL A 183 1.72 -0.43 -14.69
CA VAL A 183 1.41 -1.19 -13.47
C VAL A 183 0.03 -1.83 -13.60
N GLU A 184 -0.05 -3.12 -13.33
CA GLU A 184 -1.29 -3.90 -13.21
C GLU A 184 -1.39 -4.44 -11.77
N LEU A 185 -2.52 -4.17 -11.11
CA LEU A 185 -2.88 -4.70 -9.80
C LEU A 185 -4.05 -5.67 -9.96
N THR A 186 -3.94 -6.87 -9.41
CA THR A 186 -5.07 -7.80 -9.27
C THR A 186 -5.34 -8.06 -7.80
N SER A 187 -6.43 -7.50 -7.29
CA SER A 187 -6.84 -7.61 -5.88
C SER A 187 -8.03 -8.56 -5.70
N GLU A 188 -7.89 -9.50 -4.77
CA GLU A 188 -8.89 -10.50 -4.39
C GLU A 188 -9.17 -10.41 -2.89
N THR A 189 -10.44 -10.24 -2.49
CA THR A 189 -10.78 -10.29 -1.06
C THR A 189 -10.97 -11.74 -0.63
N VAL A 190 -10.13 -12.20 0.29
CA VAL A 190 -9.98 -13.62 0.66
C VAL A 190 -10.50 -13.93 2.07
N ASP A 191 -10.68 -12.92 2.92
CA ASP A 191 -11.32 -13.03 4.23
C ASP A 191 -12.03 -11.70 4.57
N LEU A 192 -13.19 -11.78 5.23
CA LEU A 192 -13.98 -10.62 5.69
C LEU A 192 -14.00 -10.48 7.22
N ASP A 193 -13.49 -11.47 7.97
CA ASP A 193 -13.44 -11.50 9.43
C ASP A 193 -12.05 -11.94 9.94
N ALA A 194 -11.01 -11.50 9.23
CA ALA A 194 -9.64 -11.83 9.55
C ALA A 194 -9.23 -11.26 10.91
N THR A 195 -8.54 -12.06 11.70
CA THR A 195 -7.91 -11.61 12.95
C THR A 195 -6.40 -11.56 12.79
N VAL A 196 -5.82 -10.38 13.00
CA VAL A 196 -4.39 -10.11 12.77
C VAL A 196 -3.71 -9.61 14.04
N THR A 197 -2.43 -9.91 14.22
CA THR A 197 -1.62 -9.36 15.34
C THR A 197 -0.49 -8.50 14.81
N VAL A 198 -0.37 -7.33 15.43
CA VAL A 198 0.53 -6.20 15.13
C VAL A 198 1.05 -5.60 16.45
N PRO A 199 2.05 -4.70 16.43
CA PRO A 199 2.57 -4.06 17.66
C PRO A 199 1.53 -3.29 18.48
N TYR A 200 0.48 -2.74 17.85
CA TYR A 200 -0.67 -2.11 18.52
C TYR A 200 -1.50 -3.11 19.35
N GLY A 201 -1.59 -4.37 18.91
CA GLY A 201 -2.37 -5.42 19.58
C GLY A 201 -2.82 -6.53 18.63
N THR A 202 -3.80 -7.32 19.07
CA THR A 202 -4.60 -8.17 18.17
C THR A 202 -5.80 -7.35 17.72
N VAL A 203 -6.02 -7.27 16.42
CA VAL A 203 -7.17 -6.62 15.78
C VAL A 203 -8.03 -7.71 15.15
N GLU A 204 -9.29 -7.77 15.55
CA GLU A 204 -10.32 -8.68 15.04
C GLU A 204 -11.11 -7.96 13.93
N HIS A 205 -11.98 -8.65 13.18
CA HIS A 205 -12.86 -8.05 12.16
C HIS A 205 -12.14 -7.24 11.04
N CYS A 206 -10.95 -7.68 10.62
CA CYS A 206 -10.28 -7.12 9.44
C CYS A 206 -10.79 -7.75 8.15
N VAL A 207 -10.92 -6.97 7.08
CA VAL A 207 -10.97 -7.51 5.72
C VAL A 207 -9.55 -7.80 5.26
N ARG A 208 -9.29 -9.02 4.77
CA ARG A 208 -8.03 -9.39 4.12
C ARG A 208 -8.18 -9.36 2.61
N VAL A 209 -7.36 -8.55 1.96
CA VAL A 209 -7.23 -8.48 0.50
C VAL A 209 -5.87 -9.00 0.11
N ASP A 210 -5.84 -10.06 -0.70
CA ASP A 210 -4.61 -10.48 -1.36
C ASP A 210 -4.47 -9.70 -2.68
N VAL A 211 -3.27 -9.23 -3.01
CA VAL A 211 -2.99 -8.45 -4.22
C VAL A 211 -1.77 -9.02 -4.92
N ASP A 212 -1.98 -9.50 -6.16
CA ASP A 212 -0.94 -9.79 -7.15
C ASP A 212 -0.62 -8.51 -7.94
N ILE A 213 0.63 -8.38 -8.38
CA ILE A 213 1.14 -7.18 -9.06
C ILE A 213 2.05 -7.55 -10.21
N HIS A 214 1.94 -6.78 -11.29
CA HIS A 214 2.91 -6.75 -12.38
C HIS A 214 3.32 -5.30 -12.69
N GLU A 215 4.63 -5.01 -12.78
CA GLU A 215 5.17 -3.72 -13.24
C GLU A 215 6.10 -3.91 -14.45
N GLU A 216 5.78 -3.32 -15.61
CA GLU A 216 6.68 -3.24 -16.77
C GLU A 216 7.43 -1.89 -16.77
N PHE A 217 8.73 -1.87 -16.44
CA PHE A 217 9.57 -0.67 -16.53
C PHE A 217 10.45 -0.72 -17.78
N GLY A 218 10.18 0.10 -18.80
CA GLY A 218 10.59 -0.17 -20.20
C GLY A 218 12.08 -0.39 -20.57
N ASP A 219 13.04 -0.11 -19.69
CA ASP A 219 14.49 -0.38 -19.87
C ASP A 219 15.10 -1.22 -18.71
N TYR A 220 14.26 -1.65 -17.76
CA TYR A 220 14.59 -2.44 -16.57
C TYR A 220 13.93 -3.83 -16.66
N PRO A 221 14.26 -4.79 -15.77
CA PRO A 221 13.49 -6.02 -15.67
C PRO A 221 12.10 -5.76 -15.08
N ASP A 222 11.11 -6.43 -15.63
CA ASP A 222 9.73 -6.48 -15.13
C ASP A 222 9.70 -7.00 -13.68
N PHE A 223 8.68 -6.61 -12.91
CA PHE A 223 8.51 -7.00 -11.53
C PHE A 223 7.16 -7.71 -11.26
N ASP A 224 7.19 -8.78 -10.46
CA ASP A 224 6.04 -9.60 -10.05
C ASP A 224 6.01 -9.85 -8.52
N GLY A 225 4.85 -9.78 -7.87
CA GLY A 225 4.71 -10.15 -6.44
C GLY A 225 3.29 -10.37 -5.93
N ASN A 226 3.15 -10.93 -4.70
CA ASN A 226 1.90 -11.16 -3.96
C ASN A 226 1.97 -10.72 -2.47
N ALA A 227 0.94 -9.98 -2.03
CA ALA A 227 0.81 -9.39 -0.70
C ALA A 227 -0.58 -9.62 -0.10
N SER A 228 -0.68 -9.55 1.23
CA SER A 228 -1.92 -9.64 2.00
C SER A 228 -2.11 -8.40 2.85
N PHE A 229 -3.05 -7.55 2.48
CA PHE A 229 -3.46 -6.36 3.21
C PHE A 229 -4.51 -6.70 4.26
N TYR A 230 -4.50 -5.98 5.37
CA TYR A 230 -5.51 -6.08 6.42
C TYR A 230 -6.10 -4.69 6.67
N PHE A 231 -7.39 -4.52 6.40
CA PHE A 231 -8.13 -3.27 6.61
C PHE A 231 -9.19 -3.45 7.69
N HIS A 232 -9.33 -2.50 8.61
CA HIS A 232 -10.36 -2.49 9.66
C HIS A 232 -11.13 -1.17 9.63
N LYS A 233 -12.47 -1.24 9.66
CA LYS A 233 -13.37 -0.08 9.46
C LYS A 233 -13.10 1.14 10.36
N GLU A 234 -12.61 0.94 11.59
CA GLU A 234 -12.31 2.03 12.54
C GLU A 234 -10.81 2.42 12.58
N LEU A 235 -9.92 1.69 11.89
CA LEU A 235 -8.46 1.89 11.98
C LEU A 235 -7.79 2.08 10.61
N GLY A 236 -8.49 1.79 9.52
CA GLY A 236 -7.94 1.77 8.17
C GLY A 236 -7.01 0.60 7.92
N PHE A 237 -5.90 0.87 7.26
CA PHE A 237 -4.84 -0.09 7.01
C PHE A 237 -4.14 -0.50 8.32
N VAL A 238 -4.28 -1.78 8.70
CA VAL A 238 -3.74 -2.35 9.95
C VAL A 238 -2.39 -3.02 9.72
N LYS A 239 -2.23 -3.74 8.62
CA LYS A 239 -1.03 -4.55 8.35
C LYS A 239 -0.88 -4.86 6.87
N ILE A 240 0.35 -5.14 6.48
CA ILE A 240 0.66 -5.93 5.28
C ILE A 240 1.56 -7.13 5.58
N GLU A 241 1.21 -8.27 5.00
CA GLU A 241 2.02 -9.49 4.92
C GLU A 241 2.26 -9.82 3.43
N GLY A 242 3.08 -10.85 3.15
CA GLY A 242 3.44 -11.24 1.78
C GLY A 242 4.93 -11.51 1.60
N ALA A 243 5.37 -11.65 0.35
CA ALA A 243 6.73 -12.07 0.00
C ALA A 243 7.80 -10.96 0.11
N ASN A 244 7.82 -10.21 1.24
CA ASN A 244 8.55 -8.94 1.48
C ASN A 244 8.19 -7.86 0.46
N LEU A 245 7.84 -6.65 0.91
CA LEU A 245 7.40 -5.59 0.00
C LEU A 245 8.47 -4.51 -0.17
N MET A 246 9.09 -4.49 -1.36
CA MET A 246 10.39 -3.86 -1.66
C MET A 246 11.43 -4.03 -0.54
N GLY A 247 11.33 -5.19 0.13
CA GLY A 247 12.09 -5.52 1.32
C GLY A 247 11.57 -4.92 2.63
N PHE A 248 10.27 -4.89 2.92
CA PHE A 248 9.76 -4.71 4.28
C PHE A 248 8.35 -5.29 4.56
N SER A 249 7.87 -5.13 5.80
CA SER A 249 6.44 -5.17 6.19
C SER A 249 6.06 -3.94 7.04
N LEU A 250 4.79 -3.52 6.94
CA LEU A 250 4.16 -2.46 7.75
C LEU A 250 3.18 -3.08 8.75
N GLN A 251 3.26 -2.66 10.01
CA GLN A 251 2.38 -3.16 11.07
C GLN A 251 1.94 -2.01 11.99
N LEU A 252 0.63 -1.81 12.15
CA LEU A 252 0.07 -0.73 12.99
C LEU A 252 0.62 -0.81 14.42
N LYS A 253 1.15 0.32 14.91
CA LYS A 253 1.80 0.44 16.21
C LYS A 253 1.12 1.44 17.13
N GLU A 254 0.74 2.60 16.61
CA GLU A 254 0.09 3.68 17.36
C GLU A 254 -0.90 4.42 16.45
N PHE A 255 -1.99 4.92 17.03
CA PHE A 255 -2.99 5.75 16.34
C PHE A 255 -3.14 7.03 17.16
N ARG A 256 -3.10 8.20 16.51
CA ARG A 256 -3.13 9.52 17.18
C ARG A 256 -4.18 10.44 16.56
N GLU A 257 -5.11 10.85 17.42
CA GLU A 257 -6.00 11.99 17.25
C GLU A 257 -5.37 13.21 17.96
N GLU A 258 -5.44 14.41 17.38
CA GLU A 258 -4.87 15.67 17.94
C GLU A 258 -5.87 16.48 18.81
#